data_AF-Q0KH85-F1
#
_entry.id   AF-Q0KH85-F1
#
_cell.length_a   1.000
_cell.length_b   1.000
_cell.length_c   1.000
_cell.angle_alpha   90.00
_cell.angle_beta   90.00
_cell.angle_gamma   90.00
#
_symmetry.space_group_name_H-M   'P 1'
#
loop_
_entity.id
_entity.type
_entity.pdbx_description
1 polymer ?
#
loop_
_entity_poly.entity_id
_entity_poly.type
_entity_poly.pdbx_seq_one_letter_code
_entity_poly.pdbx_strand_id
1 'polypeptide(L)' 'AMKLFTAIRDALITRLRNLPWMNEETQNMAQDKVAQLQVEMGASEWALKPELARQEYNDIQLGSSFLQSVLSCVRSL' A
#
# COMPACT_ATOMS: atom_id res chain seq x y z
N ALA A 1 4.99 -2.52 -14.61
CA ALA A 1 5.32 -1.64 -13.48
C ALA A 1 6.23 -2.31 -12.44
N MET A 2 5.89 -3.51 -11.93
CA MET A 2 6.70 -4.21 -10.92
C MET A 2 8.18 -4.40 -11.26
N LYS A 3 8.52 -4.66 -12.52
CA LYS A 3 9.93 -4.78 -12.96
C LYS A 3 10.77 -3.53 -12.65
N LEU A 4 10.19 -2.34 -12.80
CA LEU A 4 10.89 -1.09 -12.52
C LEU A 4 11.09 -0.90 -11.01
N PHE A 5 10.06 -1.22 -10.21
CA PHE A 5 10.19 -1.19 -8.75
C PHE A 5 11.31 -2.13 -8.28
N THR A 6 11.31 -3.38 -8.74
CA THR A 6 12.34 -4.36 -8.39
C THR A 6 13.73 -3.86 -8.77
N ALA A 7 13.89 -3.32 -10.00
CA ALA A 7 15.18 -2.77 -10.43
C ALA A 7 15.66 -1.62 -9.54
N ILE A 8 14.77 -0.71 -9.12
CA ILE A 8 15.11 0.41 -8.24
C ILE A 8 15.44 -0.09 -6.83
N ARG A 9 14.65 -1.01 -6.28
CA ARG A 9 14.88 -1.62 -4.97
C ARG A 9 16.23 -2.30 -4.91
N ASP A 10 16.55 -3.11 -5.92
CA ASP A 10 17.79 -3.88 -5.95
C ASP A 10 19.00 -2.93 -6.10
N ALA A 11 18.89 -1.90 -6.94
CA ALA A 11 19.90 -0.84 -7.06
C ALA A 11 20.12 -0.09 -5.73
N LEU A 12 19.04 0.18 -4.98
CA LEU A 12 19.13 0.80 -3.66
C LEU A 12 19.84 -0.11 -2.64
N ILE A 13 19.51 -1.40 -2.60
CA ILE A 13 20.20 -2.38 -1.74
C ILE A 13 21.69 -2.43 -2.06
N THR A 14 22.06 -2.49 -3.34
CA THR A 14 23.47 -2.44 -3.77
C THR A 14 24.16 -1.17 -3.31
N ARG A 15 23.48 -0.02 -3.36
CA ARG A 15 24.04 1.24 -2.88
C ARG A 15 24.24 1.24 -1.37
N LEU A 16 23.25 0.77 -0.60
CA LEU A 16 23.30 0.77 0.86
C LEU A 16 24.48 -0.03 1.42
N ARG A 17 24.88 -1.13 0.75
CA ARG A 17 26.06 -1.93 1.11
C ARG A 17 27.39 -1.17 1.04
N ASN A 18 27.45 -0.11 0.24
CA ASN A 18 28.71 0.57 -0.11
C ASN A 18 28.82 1.99 0.47
N LEU A 19 27.99 2.35 1.47
CA LEU A 19 27.97 3.71 2.01
C LEU A 19 29.01 3.89 3.13
N PRO A 20 30.08 4.68 2.91
CA PRO A 20 31.23 4.75 3.83
C PRO A 20 30.95 5.48 5.14
N TRP A 21 29.81 6.19 5.22
CA TRP A 21 29.41 6.95 6.40
C TRP A 21 28.49 6.16 7.35
N MET A 22 27.99 4.99 6.92
CA MET A 22 27.21 4.08 7.76
C MET A 22 28.06 2.91 8.24
N ASN A 23 27.92 2.55 9.52
CA ASN A 23 28.50 1.31 10.03
C ASN A 23 27.74 0.09 9.50
N GLU A 24 28.36 -1.09 9.60
CA GLU A 24 27.85 -2.34 9.05
C GLU A 24 26.47 -2.74 9.60
N GLU A 25 26.25 -2.54 10.90
CA GLU A 25 24.95 -2.79 11.56
C GLU A 25 23.84 -1.95 10.92
N THR A 26 24.08 -0.65 10.75
CA THR A 26 23.12 0.28 10.15
C THR A 26 22.87 -0.06 8.67
N GLN A 27 23.91 -0.47 7.95
CA GLN A 27 23.78 -0.91 6.55
C GLN A 27 22.91 -2.17 6.43
N ASN A 28 23.07 -3.14 7.34
CA ASN A 28 22.26 -4.36 7.35
C ASN A 28 20.79 -4.04 7.67
N MET A 29 20.53 -3.24 8.71
CA MET A 29 19.18 -2.80 9.05
C MET A 29 18.50 -2.04 7.90
N ALA A 30 19.23 -1.17 7.21
CA ALA A 30 18.70 -0.42 6.08
C ALA A 30 18.34 -1.35 4.91
N GLN A 31 19.17 -2.35 4.63
CA GLN A 31 18.88 -3.35 3.60
C GLN A 31 17.66 -4.20 3.95
N ASP A 32 17.56 -4.67 5.19
CA ASP A 32 16.42 -5.47 5.66
C ASP A 32 15.11 -4.69 5.54
N LYS A 33 15.13 -3.41 5.91
CA LYS A 33 13.97 -2.54 5.79
C LYS A 33 13.53 -2.35 4.34
N VAL A 34 14.48 -2.20 3.41
CA VAL A 34 14.19 -2.10 1.97
C VAL A 34 13.69 -3.44 1.41
N ALA A 35 14.21 -4.57 1.89
CA ALA A 35 13.77 -5.89 1.48
C ALA A 35 12.32 -6.20 1.91
N GLN A 36 11.88 -5.66 3.05
CA GLN A 36 10.54 -5.85 3.61
C GLN A 36 9.47 -4.88 3.05
N LEU A 37 9.84 -3.99 2.12
CA LEU A 37 8.87 -3.05 1.52
C LEU A 37 7.75 -3.81 0.79
N GLN A 38 6.53 -3.66 1.31
CA GLN A 38 5.32 -4.07 0.62
C GLN A 38 4.98 -3.04 -0.45
N VAL A 39 4.56 -3.53 -1.62
CA VAL A 39 4.29 -2.67 -2.77
C VAL A 39 2.86 -2.89 -3.21
N GLU A 40 2.11 -1.80 -3.22
CA GLU A 40 0.79 -1.74 -3.84
C GLU A 40 0.90 -0.88 -5.10
N MET A 41 0.43 -1.41 -6.23
CA MET A 41 0.50 -0.72 -7.53
C MET A 41 -0.88 -0.71 -8.18
N GLY A 42 -1.35 0.48 -8.53
CA GLY A 42 -2.68 0.64 -9.14
C GLY A 42 -3.79 0.52 -8.10
N ALA A 43 -4.94 -0.04 -8.50
CA ALA A 43 -6.04 -0.29 -7.58
C ALA A 43 -5.75 -1.52 -6.71
N SER A 44 -6.18 -1.50 -5.45
CA SER A 44 -6.11 -2.65 -4.55
C SER A 44 -6.83 -3.86 -5.16
N GLU A 45 -6.29 -5.06 -4.99
CA GLU A 45 -6.83 -6.27 -5.63
C GLU A 45 -8.30 -6.55 -5.26
N TRP A 46 -8.71 -6.18 -4.05
CA TRP A 46 -10.10 -6.37 -3.61
C TRP A 46 -11.07 -5.46 -4.35
N ALA A 47 -10.67 -4.23 -4.70
CA ALA A 47 -11.48 -3.27 -5.43
C ALA A 47 -11.69 -3.68 -6.90
N LEU A 48 -10.84 -4.57 -7.43
CA LEU A 48 -10.99 -5.15 -8.76
C LEU A 48 -12.01 -6.30 -8.81
N LYS A 49 -12.47 -6.80 -7.66
CA LYS A 49 -13.43 -7.91 -7.54
C LYS A 49 -14.78 -7.34 -7.07
N PRO A 50 -15.79 -7.25 -7.96
CA PRO A 50 -17.08 -6.64 -7.62
C PRO A 50 -17.77 -7.25 -6.40
N GLU A 51 -17.57 -8.54 -6.16
CA GLU A 51 -18.13 -9.27 -5.02
C GLU A 51 -17.53 -8.80 -3.70
N LEU A 52 -16.21 -8.61 -3.66
CA LEU A 52 -15.51 -8.09 -2.48
C LEU A 52 -15.85 -6.62 -2.27
N ALA A 53 -15.91 -5.82 -3.34
CA ALA A 53 -16.32 -4.42 -3.24
C ALA A 53 -17.76 -4.27 -2.73
N ARG A 54 -18.69 -5.15 -3.16
CA ARG A 54 -20.06 -5.16 -2.63
C ARG A 54 -20.12 -5.58 -1.17
N GLN A 55 -19.27 -6.51 -0.75
CA GLN A 55 -19.20 -6.93 0.64
C GLN A 55 -18.67 -5.80 1.53
N GLU A 56 -17.63 -5.09 1.08
CA GLU A 56 -17.02 -3.96 1.80
C GLU A 56 -18.01 -2.82 2.06
N TYR A 57 -18.90 -2.55 1.10
CA TYR A 57 -19.86 -1.44 1.18
C TYR A 57 -21.30 -1.88 1.46
N ASN A 58 -21.52 -3.10 1.95
CA ASN A 58 -22.86 -3.69 2.07
C ASN A 58 -23.76 -2.98 3.09
N ASP A 59 -23.16 -2.33 4.07
CA ASP A 59 -23.82 -1.57 5.14
C ASP A 59 -24.09 -0.10 4.75
N ILE A 60 -23.54 0.38 3.63
CA ILE A 60 -23.81 1.71 3.10
C ILE A 60 -25.13 1.71 2.34
N GLN A 61 -26.09 2.51 2.82
CA GLN A 61 -27.38 2.73 2.17
C GLN A 61 -27.44 4.16 1.62
N LEU A 62 -27.52 4.28 0.29
CA LEU A 62 -27.69 5.57 -0.37
C LEU A 62 -29.17 5.99 -0.26
N GLY A 63 -29.42 7.08 0.47
CA GLY A 63 -30.75 7.61 0.76
C GLY A 63 -31.25 8.63 -0.25
N SER A 64 -32.43 9.20 -0.01
CA SER A 64 -33.06 10.18 -0.92
C SER A 64 -32.48 11.59 -0.84
N SER A 65 -31.62 11.85 0.16
CA SER A 65 -30.88 13.11 0.27
C SER A 65 -29.38 12.88 0.44
N PHE A 66 -28.61 13.89 0.06
CA PHE A 66 -27.16 13.90 0.29
C PHE A 66 -26.83 13.70 1.77
N LEU A 67 -27.55 14.39 2.67
CA LEU A 67 -27.35 14.27 4.11
C LEU A 67 -27.58 12.84 4.60
N GLN A 68 -28.64 12.17 4.15
CA GLN A 68 -28.91 10.78 4.52
C GLN A 68 -27.79 9.84 4.06
N SER A 69 -27.30 10.00 2.83
CA SER A 69 -26.21 9.18 2.30
C SER A 69 -24.91 9.40 3.10
N VAL A 70 -24.57 10.66 3.41
CA VAL A 70 -23.39 10.97 4.25
C VAL A 70 -23.53 10.36 5.65
N LEU A 71 -24.69 10.48 6.29
CA LEU A 71 -24.93 9.89 7.60
C LEU A 71 -24.86 8.35 7.58
N SER A 72 -25.23 7.72 6.46
CA SER A 72 -25.04 6.27 6.29
C SER A 72 -23.56 5.91 6.18
N CYS A 73 -22.77 6.63 5.37
CA CYS A 73 -21.34 6.38 5.25
C CYS A 73 -20.61 6.58 6.58
N VAL A 74 -20.95 7.64 7.33
CA VAL A 74 -20.32 7.92 8.65
C VAL A 74 -20.61 6.83 9.68
N ARG A 75 -21.76 6.14 9.59
CA ARG A 75 -22.07 5.01 10.48
C ARG A 75 -21.35 3.71 10.14
N SER A 76 -20.92 3.56 8.90
CA SER A 76 -20.24 2.39 8.35
C SER A 76 -18.72 2.41 8.64
N LEU A 77 -18.14 3.62 8.79
CA LEU A 77 -16.75 3.85 9.19
C LEU A 77 -16.50 3.58 10.67
#